data_AF-G8SKJ3-F1
#
_entry.id   AF-G8SKJ3-F1
#
_cell.length_a   1.000
_cell.length_b   1.000
_cell.length_c   1.000
_cell.angle_alpha   90.00
_cell.angle_beta   90.00
_cell.angle_gamma   90.00
#
_symmetry.space_group_name_H-M   'P 1'
#
loop_
_entity.id
_entity.type
_entity.pdbx_description
1 polymer ?
#
loop_
_entity_poly.entity_id
_entity_poly.type
_entity_poly.pdbx_seq_one_letter_code
_entity_poly.pdbx_strand_id
1 'polypeptide(L)'
;MRADLGTVVITGAAGRIGSVVRRHLRADVRRLVLVDRVPLSVESPVEQTIRLDLADLDAVAAAMAGADAVVHLAGLPDEAPMADLLDSNVLGTYHVLEAARRHRVGRVVLAGSNRVTGFYPVGQVVTPDDPVRPDGFYGVSKVAVEALGRLYADKFGLSVVCLRIGSFEDEPTEARYLATWLSPRDGVGFIRAAITAPDVHFVTAYAVSANTRRFWDTAAGAQIGYQPVDNAETYAARVPGSEATTDSAAVQGGAYASPEYSLRHAVTPPPSGVRGVGAEHAGQSTGEHGDERFRRG
;
A
#
# COMPACT_ATOMS: atom_id res chain seq x y z
N MET A 1 1.81 31.12 -5.84
CA MET A 1 0.52 30.64 -6.40
C MET A 1 0.27 29.27 -5.78
N ARG A 2 -0.83 29.06 -5.05
CA ARG A 2 -1.15 27.72 -4.50
C ARG A 2 -1.42 26.79 -5.69
N ALA A 3 -0.95 25.55 -5.63
CA ALA A 3 -1.31 24.56 -6.65
C ALA A 3 -2.83 24.32 -6.55
N ASP A 4 -3.53 24.26 -7.69
CA ASP A 4 -4.89 23.69 -7.75
C ASP A 4 -4.75 22.25 -8.21
N LEU A 5 -4.68 21.33 -7.24
CA LEU A 5 -4.59 19.89 -7.46
C LEU A 5 -5.93 19.27 -7.88
N GLY A 6 -6.95 20.10 -8.07
CA GLY A 6 -8.25 19.67 -8.52
C GLY A 6 -9.00 18.81 -7.51
N THR A 7 -9.58 17.70 -7.97
CA THR A 7 -10.28 16.74 -7.12
C THR A 7 -9.35 15.59 -6.76
N VAL A 8 -9.02 15.47 -5.48
CA VAL A 8 -8.23 14.37 -4.95
C VAL A 8 -9.12 13.43 -4.15
N VAL A 9 -9.02 12.13 -4.39
CA VAL A 9 -9.66 11.09 -3.57
C VAL A 9 -8.63 10.49 -2.62
N ILE A 10 -8.94 10.39 -1.33
CA ILE A 10 -8.12 9.67 -0.35
C ILE A 10 -8.93 8.48 0.17
N THR A 11 -8.47 7.26 -0.09
CA THR A 11 -9.02 6.08 0.60
C THR A 11 -8.22 5.82 1.88
N GLY A 12 -8.85 5.27 2.92
CA GLY A 12 -8.20 5.09 4.22
C GLY A 12 -8.06 6.43 4.95
N ALA A 13 -8.97 7.37 4.67
CA ALA A 13 -8.91 8.74 5.15
C ALA A 13 -9.09 8.89 6.67
N ALA A 14 -9.64 7.88 7.34
CA ALA A 14 -9.72 7.83 8.81
C ALA A 14 -8.45 7.24 9.45
N GLY A 15 -7.58 6.63 8.65
CA GLY A 15 -6.31 6.09 9.12
C GLY A 15 -5.32 7.18 9.53
N ARG A 16 -4.25 6.77 10.22
CA ARG A 16 -3.20 7.66 10.75
C ARG A 16 -2.67 8.61 9.69
N ILE A 17 -2.15 8.08 8.58
CA ILE A 17 -1.60 8.87 7.47
C ILE A 17 -2.70 9.69 6.80
N GLY A 18 -3.86 9.08 6.52
CA GLY A 18 -5.00 9.75 5.88
C GLY A 18 -5.47 10.99 6.63
N SER A 19 -5.54 10.93 7.96
CA SER A 19 -5.93 12.04 8.83
C SER A 19 -4.94 13.21 8.79
N VAL A 20 -3.64 12.94 8.63
CA VAL A 20 -2.61 13.98 8.49
C VAL A 20 -2.68 14.57 7.09
N VAL A 21 -2.70 13.73 6.06
CA VAL A 21 -2.68 14.14 4.65
C VAL A 21 -3.90 14.98 4.32
N ARG A 22 -5.12 14.57 4.74
CA ARG A 22 -6.34 15.35 4.45
C ARG A 22 -6.26 16.76 5.02
N ARG A 23 -5.72 16.95 6.22
CA ARG A 23 -5.59 18.27 6.86
C ARG A 23 -4.68 19.19 6.05
N HIS A 24 -3.58 18.66 5.52
CA HIS A 24 -2.60 19.45 4.79
C HIS A 24 -2.99 19.71 3.33
N LEU A 25 -3.68 18.76 2.67
CA LEU A 25 -4.08 18.93 1.27
C LEU A 25 -5.25 19.90 1.08
N ARG A 26 -6.06 20.19 2.10
CA ARG A 26 -7.20 21.14 2.04
C ARG A 26 -6.85 22.48 1.38
N ALA A 27 -5.62 22.96 1.57
CA ALA A 27 -5.17 24.25 1.07
C ALA A 27 -4.80 24.24 -0.43
N ASP A 28 -4.59 23.06 -1.03
CA ASP A 28 -4.06 22.86 -2.38
C ASP A 28 -5.09 22.21 -3.33
N VAL A 29 -6.27 21.80 -2.85
CA VAL A 29 -7.26 21.08 -3.65
C VAL A 29 -8.54 21.90 -3.84
N ARG A 30 -9.18 21.75 -5.00
CA ARG A 30 -10.54 22.23 -5.26
C ARG A 30 -11.59 21.38 -4.54
N ARG A 31 -11.37 20.07 -4.46
CA ARG A 31 -12.23 19.13 -3.74
C ARG A 31 -11.43 17.96 -3.20
N LEU A 32 -11.79 17.52 -2.00
CA LEU A 32 -11.20 16.37 -1.33
C LEU A 32 -12.29 15.34 -1.02
N VAL A 33 -12.26 14.20 -1.69
CA VAL A 33 -13.19 13.10 -1.45
C VAL A 33 -12.51 12.11 -0.50
N LEU A 34 -13.10 11.91 0.66
CA LEU A 34 -12.54 11.12 1.75
C LEU A 34 -13.32 9.82 1.87
N VAL A 35 -12.66 8.72 1.56
CA VAL A 35 -13.25 7.38 1.52
C VAL A 35 -12.70 6.54 2.68
N ASP A 36 -13.58 5.97 3.47
CA ASP A 36 -13.21 5.01 4.51
C ASP A 36 -14.40 4.08 4.84
N ARG A 37 -14.13 2.91 5.41
CA ARG A 37 -15.18 1.99 5.89
C ARG A 37 -15.85 2.50 7.16
N VAL A 38 -15.13 3.33 7.93
CA VAL A 38 -15.65 4.01 9.12
C VAL A 38 -16.20 5.40 8.77
N PRO A 39 -17.21 5.91 9.49
CA PRO A 39 -17.71 7.26 9.29
C PRO A 39 -16.64 8.33 9.55
N LEU A 40 -16.65 9.39 8.75
CA LEU A 40 -15.80 10.58 8.89
C LEU A 40 -16.66 11.84 8.93
N SER A 41 -16.26 12.81 9.77
CA SER A 41 -16.80 14.16 9.75
C SER A 41 -16.13 15.02 8.68
N VAL A 42 -16.92 15.88 8.05
CA VAL A 42 -16.43 16.99 7.22
C VAL A 42 -15.91 18.08 8.15
N GLU A 43 -14.70 18.56 7.90
CA GLU A 43 -14.04 19.61 8.68
C GLU A 43 -13.68 20.84 7.84
N SER A 44 -13.95 20.81 6.53
CA SER A 44 -13.67 21.89 5.61
C SER A 44 -14.67 21.89 4.45
N PRO A 45 -15.03 23.06 3.87
CA PRO A 45 -15.96 23.14 2.75
C PRO A 45 -15.50 22.41 1.48
N VAL A 46 -14.20 22.16 1.33
CA VAL A 46 -13.65 21.40 0.19
C VAL A 46 -13.81 19.89 0.36
N GLU A 47 -14.18 19.42 1.54
CA GLU A 47 -14.27 17.99 1.85
C GLU A 47 -15.65 17.41 1.58
N GLN A 48 -15.66 16.19 1.08
CA GLN A 48 -16.80 15.29 1.08
C GLN A 48 -16.36 13.96 1.69
N THR A 49 -17.19 13.35 2.52
CA THR A 49 -16.95 12.02 3.06
C THR A 49 -17.85 10.99 2.39
N ILE A 50 -17.31 9.80 2.13
CA ILE A 50 -18.03 8.64 1.59
C ILE A 50 -17.67 7.44 2.45
N ARG A 51 -18.67 6.83 3.08
CA ARG A 51 -18.49 5.57 3.78
C ARG A 51 -18.64 4.42 2.79
N LEU A 52 -17.58 3.62 2.64
CA LEU A 52 -17.50 2.58 1.62
C LEU A 52 -16.53 1.47 2.03
N ASP A 53 -16.90 0.23 1.73
CA ASP A 53 -15.97 -0.90 1.70
C ASP A 53 -15.36 -1.05 0.31
N LEU A 54 -14.04 -1.22 0.23
CA LEU A 54 -13.37 -1.39 -1.05
C LEU A 54 -13.68 -2.72 -1.74
N ALA A 55 -14.34 -3.68 -1.08
CA ALA A 55 -14.84 -4.90 -1.70
C ALA A 55 -15.93 -4.63 -2.77
N ASP A 56 -16.61 -3.48 -2.72
CA ASP A 56 -17.64 -3.08 -3.69
C ASP A 56 -17.03 -2.24 -4.82
N LEU A 57 -16.69 -2.89 -5.94
CA LEU A 57 -16.07 -2.24 -7.10
C LEU A 57 -16.94 -1.10 -7.68
N ASP A 58 -18.25 -1.26 -7.76
CA ASP A 58 -19.12 -0.27 -8.40
C ASP A 58 -19.23 0.98 -7.53
N ALA A 59 -19.31 0.81 -6.21
CA ALA A 59 -19.29 1.93 -5.29
C ALA A 59 -17.90 2.60 -5.22
N VAL A 60 -16.80 1.84 -5.35
CA VAL A 60 -15.45 2.40 -5.54
C VAL A 60 -15.37 3.23 -6.82
N ALA A 61 -15.89 2.71 -7.95
CA ALA A 61 -15.93 3.46 -9.20
C ALA A 61 -16.69 4.77 -9.07
N ALA A 62 -17.88 4.76 -8.45
CA ALA A 62 -18.67 5.95 -8.20
C ALA A 62 -17.90 7.01 -7.37
N ALA A 63 -17.11 6.58 -6.37
CA ALA A 63 -16.29 7.48 -5.56
C ALA A 63 -15.12 8.13 -6.33
N MET A 64 -14.66 7.52 -7.43
CA MET A 64 -13.57 8.02 -8.27
C MET A 64 -14.04 8.94 -9.40
N ALA A 65 -15.35 9.14 -9.57
CA ALA A 65 -15.89 9.97 -10.64
C ALA A 65 -15.41 11.42 -10.54
N GLY A 66 -14.70 11.87 -11.59
CA GLY A 66 -14.15 13.23 -11.68
C GLY A 66 -12.88 13.45 -10.84
N ALA A 67 -12.24 12.39 -10.34
CA ALA A 67 -10.99 12.48 -9.63
C ALA A 67 -9.83 12.81 -10.60
N ASP A 68 -9.05 13.83 -10.25
CA ASP A 68 -7.81 14.20 -10.93
C ASP A 68 -6.65 13.33 -10.41
N ALA A 69 -6.66 12.99 -9.11
CA ALA A 69 -5.71 12.07 -8.49
C ALA A 69 -6.33 11.23 -7.36
N VAL A 70 -5.75 10.07 -7.10
CA VAL A 70 -6.12 9.18 -5.98
C VAL A 70 -4.91 8.91 -5.09
N VAL A 71 -5.09 9.04 -3.78
CA VAL A 71 -4.14 8.61 -2.74
C VAL A 71 -4.73 7.40 -2.03
N HIS A 72 -4.22 6.22 -2.35
CA HIS A 72 -4.72 4.95 -1.84
C HIS A 72 -3.96 4.52 -0.57
N LEU A 73 -4.51 4.85 0.60
CA LEU A 73 -3.98 4.49 1.92
C LEU A 73 -4.79 3.40 2.63
N ALA A 74 -5.93 2.98 2.06
CA ALA A 74 -6.77 1.95 2.64
C ALA A 74 -6.11 0.57 2.56
N GLY A 75 -6.37 -0.25 3.57
CA GLY A 75 -5.82 -1.58 3.73
C GLY A 75 -5.56 -1.90 5.20
N LEU A 76 -5.23 -3.15 5.49
CA LEU A 76 -4.64 -3.54 6.76
C LEU A 76 -3.21 -2.98 6.84
N PRO A 77 -2.84 -2.30 7.94
CA PRO A 77 -1.56 -1.58 8.04
C PRO A 77 -0.39 -2.46 8.50
N ASP A 78 -0.66 -3.71 8.90
CA ASP A 78 0.33 -4.62 9.49
C ASP A 78 -0.02 -6.09 9.20
N GLU A 79 0.76 -6.99 9.77
CA GLU A 79 0.60 -8.44 9.70
C GLU A 79 -0.81 -8.87 10.11
N ALA A 80 -1.37 -9.74 9.28
CA ALA A 80 -2.70 -10.30 9.44
C ALA A 80 -2.73 -11.64 8.69
N PRO A 81 -3.79 -12.45 8.89
CA PRO A 81 -3.97 -13.65 8.09
C PRO A 81 -3.91 -13.34 6.58
N MET A 82 -3.27 -14.22 5.81
CA MET A 82 -3.05 -13.99 4.38
C MET A 82 -4.36 -13.73 3.63
N ALA A 83 -5.46 -14.42 3.96
CA ALA A 83 -6.76 -14.19 3.34
C ALA A 83 -7.24 -12.73 3.52
N ASP A 84 -7.17 -12.21 4.74
CA ASP A 84 -7.58 -10.84 5.06
C ASP A 84 -6.69 -9.80 4.33
N LEU A 85 -5.40 -10.09 4.18
CA LEU A 85 -4.47 -9.25 3.43
C LEU A 85 -4.74 -9.28 1.92
N LEU A 86 -5.08 -10.45 1.37
CA LEU A 86 -5.46 -10.57 -0.04
C LEU A 86 -6.76 -9.80 -0.32
N ASP A 87 -7.77 -9.93 0.53
CA ASP A 87 -9.05 -9.23 0.38
C ASP A 87 -8.88 -7.72 0.59
N SER A 88 -8.27 -7.30 1.69
CA SER A 88 -8.20 -5.88 2.04
C SER A 88 -7.16 -5.12 1.22
N ASN A 89 -5.95 -5.65 1.07
CA ASN A 89 -4.85 -4.92 0.44
C ASN A 89 -4.82 -5.18 -1.07
N VAL A 90 -4.92 -6.44 -1.51
CA VAL A 90 -4.71 -6.77 -2.92
C VAL A 90 -5.98 -6.53 -3.75
N LEU A 91 -7.11 -7.13 -3.37
CA LEU A 91 -8.38 -6.96 -4.08
C LEU A 91 -8.87 -5.50 -3.98
N GLY A 92 -8.76 -4.88 -2.80
CA GLY A 92 -9.07 -3.47 -2.60
C GLY A 92 -8.24 -2.54 -3.51
N THR A 93 -6.93 -2.77 -3.62
CA THR A 93 -6.08 -2.02 -4.58
C THR A 93 -6.49 -2.27 -6.02
N TYR A 94 -6.80 -3.51 -6.41
CA TYR A 94 -7.29 -3.83 -7.75
C TYR A 94 -8.55 -3.02 -8.08
N HIS A 95 -9.53 -2.94 -7.17
CA HIS A 95 -10.74 -2.15 -7.39
C HIS A 95 -10.45 -0.65 -7.55
N VAL A 96 -9.53 -0.10 -6.76
CA VAL A 96 -9.11 1.30 -6.89
C VAL A 96 -8.44 1.57 -8.24
N LEU A 97 -7.51 0.71 -8.66
CA LEU A 97 -6.82 0.86 -9.95
C LEU A 97 -7.78 0.69 -11.14
N GLU A 98 -8.72 -0.26 -11.06
CA GLU A 98 -9.73 -0.47 -12.08
C GLU A 98 -10.71 0.71 -12.18
N ALA A 99 -11.17 1.23 -11.03
CA ALA A 99 -11.97 2.45 -10.98
C ALA A 99 -11.21 3.66 -11.56
N ALA A 100 -9.95 3.85 -11.17
CA ALA A 100 -9.11 4.92 -11.68
C ALA A 100 -8.94 4.84 -13.21
N ARG A 101 -8.72 3.63 -13.75
CA ARG A 101 -8.66 3.37 -15.20
C ARG A 101 -9.98 3.71 -15.90
N ARG A 102 -11.12 3.28 -15.36
CA ARG A 102 -12.46 3.55 -15.92
C ARG A 102 -12.77 5.04 -15.97
N HIS A 103 -12.34 5.79 -14.96
CA HIS A 103 -12.56 7.24 -14.85
C HIS A 103 -11.42 8.10 -15.42
N ARG A 104 -10.37 7.49 -15.99
CA ARG A 104 -9.20 8.17 -16.56
C ARG A 104 -8.55 9.14 -15.57
N VAL A 105 -8.43 8.71 -14.31
CA VAL A 105 -7.73 9.47 -13.28
C VAL A 105 -6.30 9.74 -13.73
N GLY A 106 -5.84 10.98 -13.55
CA GLY A 106 -4.52 11.41 -14.01
C GLY A 106 -3.36 10.73 -13.25
N ARG A 107 -3.55 10.43 -11.96
CA ARG A 107 -2.54 9.74 -11.13
C ARG A 107 -3.12 8.92 -9.98
N VAL A 108 -2.50 7.77 -9.70
CA VAL A 108 -2.71 6.99 -8.48
C VAL A 108 -1.42 6.91 -7.65
N VAL A 109 -1.49 7.35 -6.40
CA VAL A 109 -0.43 7.19 -5.39
C VAL A 109 -0.79 6.01 -4.49
N LEU A 110 0.01 4.95 -4.53
CA LEU A 110 -0.18 3.75 -3.74
C LEU A 110 0.68 3.79 -2.48
N ALA A 111 0.07 3.48 -1.33
CA ALA A 111 0.80 3.16 -0.11
C ALA A 111 1.46 1.77 -0.23
N GLY A 112 2.69 1.74 -0.71
CA GLY A 112 3.60 0.60 -0.57
C GLY A 112 4.12 0.49 0.87
N SER A 113 5.17 -0.29 1.08
CA SER A 113 5.78 -0.40 2.41
C SER A 113 7.25 -0.76 2.34
N ASN A 114 8.05 -0.27 3.28
CA ASN A 114 9.40 -0.76 3.50
C ASN A 114 9.50 -2.28 3.76
N ARG A 115 8.40 -2.89 4.22
CA ARG A 115 8.28 -4.32 4.54
C ARG A 115 8.50 -5.22 3.32
N VAL A 116 8.40 -4.69 2.09
CA VAL A 116 8.71 -5.42 0.84
C VAL A 116 10.19 -5.80 0.72
N THR A 117 11.08 -5.14 1.47
CA THR A 117 12.53 -5.39 1.50
C THR A 117 13.06 -5.67 2.91
N GLY A 118 12.20 -6.12 3.83
CA GLY A 118 12.59 -6.26 5.23
C GLY A 118 13.66 -7.32 5.51
N PHE A 119 13.87 -8.33 4.66
CA PHE A 119 14.92 -9.34 4.85
C PHE A 119 16.31 -8.92 4.32
N TYR A 120 16.48 -7.69 3.82
CA TYR A 120 17.83 -7.19 3.54
C TYR A 120 18.59 -6.91 4.84
N PRO A 121 19.93 -7.06 4.86
CA PRO A 121 20.73 -6.67 6.00
C PRO A 121 20.71 -5.14 6.23
N VAL A 122 20.82 -4.71 7.49
CA VAL A 122 20.92 -3.29 7.86
C VAL A 122 22.17 -2.65 7.26
N GLY A 123 23.28 -3.39 7.15
CA GLY A 123 24.53 -2.91 6.56
C GLY A 123 24.49 -2.73 5.04
N GLN A 124 23.37 -3.06 4.38
CA GLN A 124 23.20 -2.93 2.94
C GLN A 124 22.23 -1.79 2.61
N VAL A 125 22.68 -0.85 1.77
CA VAL A 125 21.78 0.15 1.18
C VAL A 125 20.93 -0.53 0.10
N VAL A 126 19.62 -0.36 0.19
CA VAL A 126 18.64 -0.95 -0.73
C VAL A 126 17.97 0.16 -1.56
N THR A 127 17.84 -0.10 -2.85
CA THR A 127 17.17 0.74 -3.84
C THR A 127 15.80 0.16 -4.21
N PRO A 128 14.90 0.95 -4.82
CA PRO A 128 13.62 0.43 -5.30
C PRO A 128 13.72 -0.71 -6.32
N ASP A 129 14.80 -0.76 -7.10
CA ASP A 129 15.04 -1.74 -8.17
C ASP A 129 15.61 -3.07 -7.67
N ASP A 130 16.08 -3.12 -6.42
CA ASP A 130 16.55 -4.36 -5.81
C ASP A 130 15.39 -5.38 -5.68
N PRO A 131 15.68 -6.69 -5.86
CA PRO A 131 14.67 -7.73 -5.72
C PRO A 131 13.95 -7.66 -4.38
N VAL A 132 12.63 -7.87 -4.39
CA VAL A 132 11.85 -7.89 -3.14
C VAL A 132 12.27 -9.04 -2.23
N ARG A 133 12.34 -8.76 -0.92
CA ARG A 133 12.65 -9.73 0.14
C ARG A 133 11.70 -9.45 1.31
N PRO A 134 10.40 -9.76 1.16
CA PRO A 134 9.37 -9.35 2.09
C PRO A 134 9.51 -10.08 3.43
N ASP A 135 9.33 -9.36 4.53
CA ASP A 135 9.55 -9.84 5.90
C ASP A 135 8.31 -10.43 6.59
N GLY A 136 7.23 -10.64 5.84
CA GLY A 136 5.98 -11.24 6.35
C GLY A 136 4.89 -11.28 5.27
N PHE A 137 3.70 -11.77 5.64
CA PHE A 137 2.53 -11.80 4.75
C PHE A 137 2.09 -10.39 4.36
N TYR A 138 2.16 -9.42 5.28
CA TYR A 138 1.88 -8.02 4.98
C TYR A 138 2.83 -7.49 3.90
N GLY A 139 4.14 -7.76 4.04
CA GLY A 139 5.15 -7.42 3.03
C GLY A 139 4.81 -8.03 1.67
N VAL A 140 4.42 -9.31 1.62
CA VAL A 140 3.96 -9.99 0.39
C VAL A 140 2.74 -9.30 -0.22
N SER A 141 1.75 -8.89 0.60
CA SER A 141 0.58 -8.18 0.08
C SER A 141 0.96 -6.85 -0.58
N LYS A 142 1.96 -6.13 -0.03
CA LYS A 142 2.45 -4.87 -0.59
C LYS A 142 3.31 -5.07 -1.84
N VAL A 143 4.00 -6.20 -1.98
CA VAL A 143 4.61 -6.61 -3.26
C VAL A 143 3.52 -6.77 -4.33
N ALA A 144 2.41 -7.43 -4.01
CA ALA A 144 1.30 -7.59 -4.95
C ALA A 144 0.67 -6.24 -5.34
N VAL A 145 0.54 -5.29 -4.39
CA VAL A 145 0.11 -3.90 -4.66
C VAL A 145 1.06 -3.19 -5.65
N GLU A 146 2.38 -3.27 -5.44
CA GLU A 146 3.37 -2.68 -6.36
C GLU A 146 3.28 -3.31 -7.77
N ALA A 147 3.12 -4.64 -7.84
CA ALA A 147 2.98 -5.36 -9.11
C ALA A 147 1.69 -5.00 -9.85
N LEU A 148 0.56 -4.85 -9.14
CA LEU A 148 -0.70 -4.37 -9.72
C LEU A 148 -0.54 -2.94 -10.26
N GLY A 149 0.07 -2.04 -9.49
CA GLY A 149 0.37 -0.68 -9.95
C GLY A 149 1.19 -0.67 -11.23
N ARG A 150 2.25 -1.49 -11.28
CA ARG A 150 3.11 -1.61 -12.46
C ARG A 150 2.36 -2.15 -13.68
N LEU A 151 1.53 -3.18 -13.48
CA LEU A 151 0.68 -3.72 -14.54
C LEU A 151 -0.23 -2.65 -15.14
N TYR A 152 -0.90 -1.86 -14.28
CA TYR A 152 -1.83 -0.83 -14.75
C TYR A 152 -1.12 0.32 -15.46
N ALA A 153 0.09 0.68 -15.03
CA ALA A 153 0.92 1.62 -15.75
C ALA A 153 1.29 1.06 -17.13
N ASP A 154 1.96 -0.08 -17.21
CA ASP A 154 2.50 -0.60 -18.48
C ASP A 154 1.42 -1.02 -19.48
N LYS A 155 0.33 -1.64 -19.00
CA LYS A 155 -0.72 -2.18 -19.88
C LYS A 155 -1.78 -1.15 -20.25
N PHE A 156 -2.11 -0.24 -19.33
CA PHE A 156 -3.25 0.68 -19.50
C PHE A 156 -2.85 2.16 -19.50
N GLY A 157 -1.57 2.48 -19.33
CA GLY A 157 -1.07 3.86 -19.36
C GLY A 157 -1.44 4.69 -18.13
N LEU A 158 -1.83 4.05 -17.02
CA LEU A 158 -2.17 4.78 -15.79
C LEU A 158 -0.90 5.29 -15.10
N SER A 159 -0.82 6.58 -14.78
CA SER A 159 0.31 7.13 -14.00
C SER A 159 0.23 6.62 -12.55
N VAL A 160 1.25 5.89 -12.10
CA VAL A 160 1.28 5.30 -10.76
C VAL A 160 2.57 5.63 -10.02
N VAL A 161 2.44 6.05 -8.75
CA VAL A 161 3.57 6.20 -7.82
C VAL A 161 3.37 5.28 -6.63
N CYS A 162 4.32 4.40 -6.38
CA CYS A 162 4.36 3.53 -5.20
C CYS A 162 5.32 4.11 -4.16
N LEU A 163 4.79 4.51 -3.00
CA LEU A 163 5.62 4.97 -1.88
C LEU A 163 5.85 3.84 -0.90
N ARG A 164 7.08 3.32 -0.82
CA ARG A 164 7.51 2.40 0.24
C ARG A 164 7.66 3.18 1.55
N ILE A 165 6.54 3.32 2.25
CA ILE A 165 6.45 4.11 3.49
C ILE A 165 7.29 3.45 4.58
N GLY A 166 8.13 4.25 5.25
CA GLY A 166 8.87 3.89 6.46
C GLY A 166 7.99 3.80 7.70
N SER A 167 8.51 4.21 8.86
CA SER A 167 7.76 4.30 10.12
C SER A 167 7.13 5.68 10.25
N PHE A 168 5.86 5.81 9.84
CA PHE A 168 5.12 7.08 9.95
C PHE A 168 4.65 7.32 11.39
N GLU A 169 5.41 8.11 12.14
CA GLU A 169 5.21 8.39 13.57
C GLU A 169 5.41 9.87 13.86
N ASP A 170 4.79 10.39 14.93
CA ASP A 170 4.99 11.77 15.35
C ASP A 170 6.45 12.02 15.78
N GLU A 171 7.06 11.04 16.45
CA GLU A 171 8.50 10.99 16.75
C GLU A 171 9.01 9.54 16.82
N PRO A 172 10.32 9.29 16.61
CA PRO A 172 10.91 7.96 16.79
C PRO A 172 10.81 7.49 18.25
N THR A 173 10.29 6.28 18.48
CA THR A 173 10.10 5.70 19.83
C THR A 173 10.96 4.46 20.07
N GLU A 174 11.55 3.88 19.02
CA GLU A 174 12.43 2.71 19.11
C GLU A 174 13.65 2.85 18.19
N ALA A 175 14.73 2.10 18.48
CA ALA A 175 16.01 2.23 17.79
C ALA A 175 15.90 2.05 16.27
N ARG A 176 15.03 1.14 15.80
CA ARG A 176 14.78 0.92 14.36
C ARG A 176 14.28 2.19 13.67
N TYR A 177 13.45 2.98 14.35
CA TYR A 177 12.87 4.20 13.78
C TYR A 177 13.93 5.28 13.53
N LEU A 178 15.09 5.23 14.19
CA LEU A 178 16.20 6.12 13.86
C LEU A 178 16.71 5.95 12.42
N ALA A 179 16.46 4.80 11.80
CA ALA A 179 16.72 4.57 10.38
C ALA A 179 15.47 4.76 9.52
N THR A 180 14.31 4.30 10.00
CA THR A 180 13.10 4.14 9.17
C THR A 180 12.07 5.24 9.30
N TRP A 181 12.21 6.18 10.24
CA TRP A 181 11.21 7.20 10.53
C TRP A 181 10.85 8.04 9.31
N LEU A 182 9.55 8.27 9.14
CA LEU A 182 8.97 9.22 8.22
C LEU A 182 8.16 10.20 9.06
N SER A 183 8.62 11.44 9.15
CA SER A 183 7.89 12.48 9.87
C SER A 183 6.54 12.78 9.18
N PRO A 184 5.55 13.33 9.91
CA PRO A 184 4.30 13.77 9.30
C PRO A 184 4.52 14.83 8.21
N ARG A 185 5.49 15.73 8.40
CA ARG A 185 5.86 16.76 7.42
C ARG A 185 6.40 16.13 6.13
N ASP A 186 7.37 15.25 6.27
CA ASP A 186 8.00 14.59 5.11
C ASP A 186 7.00 13.67 4.40
N GLY A 187 6.16 12.94 5.13
CA GLY A 187 5.14 12.07 4.54
C GLY A 187 4.09 12.83 3.72
N VAL A 188 3.63 13.99 4.21
CA VAL A 188 2.78 14.90 3.42
C VAL A 188 3.53 15.41 2.19
N GLY A 189 4.80 15.76 2.35
CA GLY A 189 5.65 16.23 1.26
C GLY A 189 5.81 15.20 0.14
N PHE A 190 6.13 13.94 0.48
CA PHE A 190 6.18 12.83 -0.47
C PHE A 190 4.85 12.62 -1.21
N ILE A 191 3.73 12.63 -0.49
CA ILE A 191 2.40 12.42 -1.11
C ILE A 191 2.06 13.59 -2.04
N ARG A 192 2.28 14.83 -1.61
CA ARG A 192 2.05 16.01 -2.44
C ARG A 192 2.91 15.97 -3.70
N ALA A 193 4.19 15.68 -3.55
CA ALA A 193 5.12 15.54 -4.67
C ALA A 193 4.72 14.41 -5.62
N ALA A 194 4.32 13.25 -5.08
CA ALA A 194 3.80 12.14 -5.88
C ALA A 194 2.58 12.56 -6.70
N ILE A 195 1.63 13.33 -6.14
CA ILE A 195 0.49 13.87 -6.89
C ILE A 195 0.95 14.83 -8.00
N THR A 196 1.93 15.68 -7.74
CA THR A 196 2.28 16.80 -8.64
C THR A 196 3.42 16.56 -9.62
N ALA A 197 4.22 15.49 -9.45
CA ALA A 197 5.41 15.26 -10.26
C ALA A 197 5.07 15.24 -11.77
N PRO A 198 5.79 16.00 -12.62
CA PRO A 198 5.54 15.94 -14.06
C PRO A 198 6.00 14.59 -14.64
N ASP A 199 5.35 14.15 -15.72
CA ASP A 199 5.83 13.08 -16.61
C ASP A 199 6.15 11.72 -15.95
N VAL A 200 5.45 11.38 -14.86
CA VAL A 200 5.59 10.07 -14.22
C VAL A 200 4.71 9.02 -14.90
N HIS A 201 5.33 7.98 -15.45
CA HIS A 201 4.64 6.76 -15.88
C HIS A 201 4.46 5.79 -14.70
N PHE A 202 5.57 5.28 -14.17
CA PHE A 202 5.62 4.43 -12.98
C PHE A 202 6.89 4.73 -12.18
N VAL A 203 6.76 4.95 -10.87
CA VAL A 203 7.90 5.11 -9.95
C VAL A 203 7.63 4.35 -8.66
N THR A 204 8.66 3.70 -8.12
CA THR A 204 8.68 3.23 -6.72
C THR A 204 9.75 4.01 -5.96
N ALA A 205 9.41 4.55 -4.79
CA ALA A 205 10.34 5.33 -3.98
C ALA A 205 10.16 5.02 -2.49
N TYR A 206 11.26 4.98 -1.73
CA TYR A 206 11.19 4.95 -0.28
C TYR A 206 10.75 6.32 0.25
N ALA A 207 9.62 6.35 0.95
CA ALA A 207 9.17 7.52 1.69
C ALA A 207 9.71 7.40 3.12
N VAL A 208 10.85 8.05 3.35
CA VAL A 208 11.57 8.09 4.63
C VAL A 208 12.14 9.50 4.81
N SER A 209 12.22 9.97 6.05
CA SER A 209 12.87 11.24 6.37
C SER A 209 14.38 11.18 6.07
N ALA A 210 15.07 12.32 6.11
CA ALA A 210 16.51 12.44 5.85
C ALA A 210 17.37 11.88 7.01
N ASN A 211 16.97 10.72 7.53
CA ASN A 211 17.58 10.07 8.68
C ASN A 211 19.04 9.76 8.40
N THR A 212 19.92 10.11 9.35
CA THR A 212 21.35 9.82 9.28
C THR A 212 21.62 8.32 9.16
N ARG A 213 20.81 7.50 9.83
CA ARG A 213 21.01 6.04 9.94
C ARG A 213 20.24 5.24 8.89
N ARG A 214 19.66 5.88 7.88
CA ARG A 214 18.85 5.17 6.87
C ARG A 214 19.69 4.18 6.07
N PHE A 215 19.05 3.11 5.65
CA PHE A 215 19.60 2.06 4.79
C PHE A 215 18.84 1.94 3.46
N TRP A 216 18.05 2.96 3.11
CA TRP A 216 17.36 3.06 1.82
C TRP A 216 17.92 4.22 1.00
N ASP A 217 18.12 3.95 -0.28
CA ASP A 217 18.38 5.00 -1.25
C ASP A 217 17.13 5.84 -1.49
N THR A 218 17.30 7.16 -1.50
CA THR A 218 16.21 8.12 -1.68
C THR A 218 16.31 8.87 -3.01
N ALA A 219 17.20 8.48 -3.93
CA ALA A 219 17.34 9.13 -5.23
C ALA A 219 16.06 8.98 -6.07
N ALA A 220 15.31 7.89 -5.91
CA ALA A 220 13.99 7.75 -6.52
C ALA A 220 12.96 8.77 -5.98
N GLY A 221 13.10 9.22 -4.72
CA GLY A 221 12.32 10.34 -4.19
C GLY A 221 12.58 11.66 -4.93
N ALA A 222 13.80 11.84 -5.42
CA ALA A 222 14.15 12.97 -6.28
C ALA A 222 13.49 12.88 -7.68
N GLN A 223 13.15 11.67 -8.17
CA GLN A 223 12.41 11.51 -9.44
C GLN A 223 10.98 12.08 -9.35
N ILE A 224 10.36 12.06 -8.17
CA ILE A 224 9.08 12.74 -7.93
C ILE A 224 9.24 14.17 -7.38
N GLY A 225 10.48 14.66 -7.29
CA GLY A 225 10.79 16.04 -6.91
C GLY A 225 10.68 16.36 -5.42
N TYR A 226 10.77 15.35 -4.53
CA TYR A 226 10.76 15.59 -3.09
C TYR A 226 12.10 15.28 -2.43
N GLN A 227 12.58 16.23 -1.62
CA GLN A 227 13.73 16.05 -0.75
C GLN A 227 13.25 16.09 0.71
N PRO A 228 13.39 15.01 1.49
CA PRO A 228 13.02 15.01 2.90
C PRO A 228 13.94 15.93 3.70
N VAL A 229 13.40 16.48 4.79
CA VAL A 229 14.04 17.56 5.56
C VAL A 229 14.13 17.27 7.05
N ASP A 230 13.31 16.37 7.59
CA ASP A 230 13.45 15.94 8.99
C ASP A 230 14.51 14.85 9.14
N ASN A 231 15.05 14.71 10.34
CA ASN A 231 16.06 13.68 10.64
C ASN A 231 15.82 13.11 12.04
N ALA A 232 15.62 11.80 12.10
CA ALA A 232 15.41 11.06 13.35
C ALA A 232 16.57 11.18 14.34
N GLU A 233 17.78 11.53 13.88
CA GLU A 233 18.95 11.69 14.75
C GLU A 233 18.75 12.79 15.82
N THR A 234 17.87 13.76 15.56
CA THR A 234 17.48 14.78 16.54
C THR A 234 16.76 14.22 17.78
N TYR A 235 16.27 12.98 17.70
CA TYR A 235 15.60 12.25 18.77
C TYR A 235 16.48 11.18 19.43
N ALA A 236 17.65 10.85 18.86
CA ALA A 236 18.44 9.68 19.25
C ALA A 236 18.74 9.61 20.75
N ALA A 237 19.07 10.75 21.39
CA ALA A 237 19.36 10.81 22.82
C ALA A 237 18.17 10.44 23.74
N ARG A 238 16.93 10.47 23.22
CA ARG A 238 15.70 10.12 23.94
C ARG A 238 15.17 8.73 23.61
N VAL A 239 15.72 8.07 22.58
CA VAL A 239 15.26 6.76 22.12
C VAL A 239 16.00 5.64 22.87
N PRO A 240 15.28 4.76 23.58
CA PRO A 240 15.91 3.62 24.26
C PRO A 240 16.69 2.74 23.30
N GLY A 241 17.92 2.36 23.68
CA GLY A 241 18.78 1.49 22.89
C GLY A 241 19.44 2.16 21.67
N SER A 242 19.34 3.48 21.52
CA SER A 242 19.94 4.22 20.40
C SER A 242 21.47 4.19 20.36
N GLU A 243 22.12 3.94 21.50
CA GLU A 243 23.58 3.80 21.63
C GLU A 243 24.09 2.40 21.27
N ALA A 244 23.20 1.41 21.19
CA ALA A 244 23.59 0.06 20.83
C ALA A 244 24.09 0.03 19.38
N THR A 245 25.23 -0.63 19.16
CA THR A 245 25.72 -0.87 17.80
C THR A 245 24.75 -1.84 17.11
N THR A 246 24.10 -1.38 16.04
CA THR A 246 23.25 -2.25 15.23
C THR A 246 24.12 -3.26 14.50
N ASP A 247 23.83 -4.54 14.69
CA ASP A 247 24.46 -5.61 13.91
C ASP A 247 24.15 -5.40 12.41
N SER A 248 25.21 -5.17 11.62
CA SER A 248 25.10 -4.97 10.17
C SER A 248 24.47 -6.16 9.44
N ALA A 249 24.55 -7.37 10.01
CA ALA A 249 23.94 -8.58 9.47
C ALA A 249 22.48 -8.75 9.90
N ALA A 250 22.00 -8.01 10.91
CA ALA A 250 20.59 -8.00 11.27
C ALA A 250 19.75 -7.49 10.11
N VAL A 251 18.48 -7.93 10.05
CA VAL A 251 17.60 -7.61 8.93
C VAL A 251 16.86 -6.30 9.15
N GLN A 252 16.63 -5.54 8.08
CA GLN A 252 15.97 -4.23 8.07
C GLN A 252 14.54 -4.26 8.62
N GLY A 253 13.86 -5.40 8.52
CA GLY A 253 12.53 -5.66 9.07
C GLY A 253 12.54 -5.78 10.61
N GLY A 254 13.70 -5.92 11.25
CA GLY A 254 13.80 -6.02 12.71
C GLY A 254 12.90 -7.13 13.28
N ALA A 255 12.17 -6.83 14.37
CA ALA A 255 11.25 -7.77 15.00
C ALA A 255 10.16 -8.28 14.06
N TYR A 256 9.79 -7.48 13.06
CA TYR A 256 8.74 -7.87 12.12
C TYR A 256 9.15 -9.02 11.18
N ALA A 257 10.46 -9.25 11.00
CA ALA A 257 11.01 -10.33 10.19
C ALA A 257 11.16 -11.66 10.95
N SER A 258 10.81 -11.68 12.25
CA SER A 258 10.89 -12.90 13.05
C SER A 258 9.79 -13.90 12.63
N PRO A 259 10.07 -15.22 12.64
CA PRO A 259 9.06 -16.23 12.38
C PRO A 259 7.83 -16.07 13.28
N GLU A 260 8.03 -15.77 14.57
CA GLU A 260 6.97 -15.61 15.57
C GLU A 260 6.00 -14.49 15.19
N TYR A 261 6.51 -13.42 14.57
CA TYR A 261 5.71 -12.28 14.13
C TYR A 261 4.66 -12.69 13.08
N SER A 262 5.04 -13.55 12.13
CA SER A 262 4.14 -14.05 11.08
C SER A 262 3.31 -15.25 11.54
N LEU A 263 3.89 -16.19 12.30
CA LEU A 263 3.24 -17.44 12.69
C LEU A 263 2.01 -17.26 13.57
N ARG A 264 1.91 -16.16 14.34
CA ARG A 264 0.70 -15.81 15.11
C ARG A 264 -0.53 -15.51 14.23
N HIS A 265 -0.32 -15.29 12.93
CA HIS A 265 -1.35 -15.02 11.93
C HIS A 265 -1.46 -16.14 10.89
N ALA A 266 -0.58 -17.13 10.93
CA ALA A 266 -0.65 -18.27 10.04
C ALA A 266 -1.88 -19.11 10.38
N VAL A 267 -2.51 -19.67 9.35
CA VAL A 267 -3.61 -20.62 9.54
C VAL A 267 -3.08 -21.81 10.33
N THR A 268 -3.59 -22.02 11.55
CA THR A 268 -3.30 -23.24 12.31
C THR A 268 -3.84 -24.41 11.48
N PRO A 269 -3.01 -25.40 11.10
CA PRO A 269 -3.56 -26.60 10.48
C PRO A 269 -4.58 -27.22 11.44
N PRO A 270 -5.71 -27.76 10.94
CA PRO A 270 -6.61 -28.50 11.81
C PRO A 270 -5.79 -29.60 12.50
N PRO A 271 -6.08 -29.92 13.79
CA PRO A 271 -5.37 -30.99 14.47
C PRO A 271 -5.45 -32.26 13.64
N SER A 272 -4.35 -33.02 13.62
CA SER A 272 -4.08 -34.20 12.78
C SER A 272 -5.01 -35.40 13.05
N GLY A 273 -6.32 -35.19 12.96
CA GLY A 273 -7.35 -36.16 13.31
C GLY A 273 -8.62 -36.11 12.44
N VAL A 274 -8.81 -35.11 11.58
CA VAL A 274 -9.94 -35.13 10.63
C VAL A 274 -9.44 -35.61 9.26
N ARG A 275 -9.40 -36.94 9.08
CA ARG A 275 -9.39 -37.52 7.73
C ARG A 275 -10.72 -37.12 7.08
N GLY A 276 -10.66 -36.31 6.02
CA GLY A 276 -11.82 -36.02 5.19
C GLY A 276 -12.46 -37.32 4.74
N VAL A 277 -13.70 -37.53 5.13
CA VAL A 277 -14.53 -38.61 4.63
C VAL A 277 -15.14 -38.15 3.32
N GLY A 278 -14.83 -38.86 2.23
CA GLY A 278 -15.70 -38.98 1.06
C GLY A 278 -15.46 -38.02 -0.10
N ALA A 279 -14.48 -38.36 -0.95
CA ALA A 279 -14.55 -38.06 -2.38
C ALA A 279 -14.35 -39.38 -3.15
N GLU A 280 -15.43 -40.16 -3.29
CA GLU A 280 -15.60 -41.32 -4.18
C GLU A 280 -17.05 -41.17 -4.71
N HIS A 281 -17.41 -41.21 -6.00
CA HIS A 281 -16.81 -41.62 -7.27
C HIS A 281 -17.38 -40.68 -8.36
N ALA A 282 -16.59 -40.14 -9.29
CA ALA A 282 -16.15 -40.76 -10.56
C ALA A 282 -17.31 -41.28 -11.42
N GLY A 283 -17.49 -40.63 -12.57
CA GLY A 283 -18.58 -40.80 -13.50
C GLY A 283 -18.70 -42.19 -14.15
N GLN A 284 -19.93 -42.50 -14.52
CA GLN A 284 -20.24 -43.36 -15.66
C GLN A 284 -21.19 -42.60 -16.56
N SER A 285 -20.65 -42.13 -17.69
CA SER A 285 -21.40 -41.67 -18.85
C SER A 285 -20.76 -42.36 -20.04
N THR A 286 -21.23 -43.58 -20.32
CA THR A 286 -20.96 -44.29 -21.57
C THR A 286 -21.96 -43.78 -22.60
N GLY A 287 -21.47 -42.99 -23.55
CA GLY A 287 -22.16 -42.77 -24.81
C GLY A 287 -21.97 -43.98 -25.72
N GLU A 288 -23.06 -44.49 -26.26
CA GLU A 288 -23.08 -45.27 -27.49
C GLU A 288 -24.16 -44.71 -28.43
N HIS A 289 -23.79 -44.71 -29.72
CA HIS A 289 -24.55 -44.42 -30.93
C HIS A 289 -25.99 -44.98 -30.91
N GLY A 290 -27.02 -44.44 -31.56
CA GLY A 290 -27.15 -43.76 -32.85
C GLY A 290 -28.42 -44.32 -33.52
N ASP A 291 -29.05 -43.53 -34.39
CA ASP A 291 -30.19 -43.85 -35.28
C ASP A 291 -31.61 -43.95 -34.68
N GLU A 292 -32.51 -43.03 -35.05
CA GLU A 292 -33.33 -43.12 -36.29
C GLU A 292 -34.64 -42.27 -36.19
N ARG A 293 -35.03 -41.67 -37.33
CA ARG A 293 -36.40 -41.28 -37.75
C ARG A 293 -37.13 -40.11 -37.05
N PHE A 294 -37.33 -39.00 -37.77
CA PHE A 294 -38.60 -38.73 -38.49
C PHE A 294 -38.53 -37.43 -39.32
N ARG A 295 -38.69 -37.58 -40.65
CA ARG A 295 -39.17 -36.54 -41.57
C ARG A 295 -40.29 -37.18 -42.39
N ARG A 296 -41.50 -36.60 -42.29
CA ARG A 296 -42.62 -36.53 -43.26
C ARG A 296 -43.96 -36.60 -42.51
N GLY A 297 -44.84 -35.65 -42.81
CA GLY A 297 -46.18 -35.52 -42.27
C GLY A 297 -46.46 -34.08 -41.92
#